data_AF-A0A7L3BFG1-F1
#
_entry.id   AF-A0A7L3BFG1-F1
#
_cell.length_a   1.000
_cell.length_b   1.000
_cell.length_c   1.000
_cell.angle_alpha   90.00
_cell.angle_beta   90.00
_cell.angle_gamma   90.00
#
_symmetry.space_group_name_H-M   'P 1'
#
loop_
_entity.id
_entity.type
_entity.pdbx_description
1 polymer ?
#
loop_
_entity_poly.entity_id
_entity_poly.type
_entity_poly.pdbx_seq_one_letter_code
_entity_poly.pdbx_strand_id
1 'polypeptide(L)'
;ESVPCPRTRSQLLASTVDWCNLTLQCQGAGKGAVNVTWKRDNIIRGDLTSDRHQLSADGTTLRVALPPAATNVTYACTVSNPADHKIALFDLRAICQSGGGQTSFSKSGYIVLTLILLAVSLGGAFWCWRMNSEKAADP
;
A
#
# COMPACT_ATOMS: atom_id res chain seq x y z
N GLU A 1 30.18 11.71 15.99
CA GLU A 1 29.59 11.06 14.80
C GLU A 1 28.24 11.69 14.46
N SER A 2 28.04 12.12 13.21
CA SER A 2 26.72 12.59 12.75
C SER A 2 25.73 11.43 12.69
N VAL A 3 24.44 11.70 12.88
CA VAL A 3 23.41 10.66 12.78
C VAL A 3 23.20 10.33 11.30
N PRO A 4 23.43 9.08 10.89
CA PRO A 4 23.15 8.64 9.53
C PRO A 4 21.65 8.62 9.26
N CYS A 5 21.26 8.74 7.98
CA CYS A 5 19.87 8.74 7.58
C CYS A 5 19.14 7.46 8.08
N PRO A 6 17.96 7.59 8.68
CA PRO A 6 17.21 6.42 9.16
C PRO A 6 16.74 5.54 7.99
N ARG A 7 16.81 4.22 8.18
CA ARG A 7 16.20 3.24 7.29
C ARG A 7 14.72 3.14 7.64
N THR A 8 13.86 3.49 6.68
CA THR A 8 12.41 3.50 6.83
C THR A 8 11.74 2.42 6.00
N ARG A 9 10.64 1.86 6.50
CA ARG A 9 9.78 0.94 5.75
C ARG A 9 8.33 1.11 6.19
N SER A 10 7.41 1.11 5.25
CA SER A 10 5.97 1.10 5.50
C SER A 10 5.35 -0.13 4.85
N GLN A 11 4.52 -0.85 5.59
CA GLN A 11 3.79 -2.01 5.09
C GLN A 11 2.32 -1.89 5.46
N LEU A 12 1.46 -1.85 4.44
CA LEU A 12 0.02 -1.98 4.63
C LEU A 12 -0.29 -3.45 4.92
N LEU A 13 -0.91 -3.72 6.07
CA LEU A 13 -1.35 -5.07 6.43
C LEU A 13 -2.72 -5.36 5.82
N ALA A 14 -3.63 -4.40 5.91
CA ALA A 14 -4.89 -4.44 5.20
C ALA A 14 -5.59 -3.07 5.23
N SER A 15 -6.43 -2.84 4.23
CA SER A 15 -7.25 -1.63 4.11
C SER A 15 -8.64 -2.03 3.64
N THR A 16 -9.66 -1.54 4.33
CA THR A 16 -11.06 -1.66 3.94
C THR A 16 -11.67 -0.27 3.84
N VAL A 17 -12.97 -0.21 3.56
CA VAL A 17 -13.73 1.04 3.57
C VAL A 17 -13.73 1.69 4.97
N ASP A 18 -13.62 0.90 6.04
CA ASP A 18 -13.81 1.39 7.41
C ASP A 18 -12.51 1.44 8.24
N TRP A 19 -11.44 0.80 7.78
CA TRP A 19 -10.17 0.75 8.52
C TRP A 19 -8.94 0.62 7.63
N CYS A 20 -7.83 1.18 8.09
CA CYS A 20 -6.50 1.00 7.53
C CYS A 20 -5.55 0.53 8.63
N ASN A 21 -5.00 -0.68 8.46
CA ASN A 21 -4.02 -1.28 9.36
C ASN A 21 -2.68 -1.37 8.66
N LEU A 22 -1.67 -0.74 9.25
CA LEU A 22 -0.34 -0.65 8.70
C LEU A 22 0.73 -0.76 9.77
N THR A 23 1.91 -1.11 9.31
CA THR A 23 3.13 -1.17 10.12
C THR A 23 4.14 -0.20 9.54
N LEU A 24 4.63 0.71 10.38
CA LEU A 24 5.71 1.64 10.10
C LEU A 24 6.97 1.17 10.82
N GLN A 25 8.10 1.16 10.13
CA GLN A 25 9.39 0.81 10.69
C GLN A 25 10.38 1.93 10.42
N CYS A 26 11.14 2.25 11.45
CA CYS A 26 12.18 3.27 11.42
C CYS A 26 13.33 2.80 12.30
N GLN A 27 14.49 2.59 11.68
CA GLN A 27 15.70 2.18 12.35
C GLN A 27 16.82 3.15 11.99
N GLY A 28 17.67 3.51 12.94
CA GLY A 28 18.89 4.23 12.60
C GLY A 28 19.78 3.38 11.70
N ALA A 29 20.25 3.92 10.59
CA ALA A 29 21.27 3.23 9.81
C ALA A 29 22.58 3.20 10.61
N GLY A 30 23.41 2.16 10.48
CA GLY A 30 24.73 2.10 11.12
C GLY A 30 24.77 1.42 12.50
N LYS A 31 26.00 1.32 13.05
CA LYS A 31 26.32 0.56 14.28
C LYS A 31 26.15 1.36 15.59
N GLY A 32 25.77 2.64 15.52
CA GLY A 32 25.68 3.51 16.68
C GLY A 32 24.41 3.29 17.50
N ALA A 33 24.51 3.35 18.83
CA ALA A 33 23.35 3.41 19.72
C ALA A 33 22.62 4.74 19.53
N VAL A 34 21.53 4.71 18.75
CA VAL A 34 20.67 5.87 18.48
C VAL A 34 19.29 5.64 19.07
N ASN A 35 18.68 6.71 19.57
CA ASN A 35 17.35 6.66 20.14
C ASN A 35 16.31 6.90 19.04
N VAL A 36 15.31 6.03 18.95
CA VAL A 36 14.21 6.16 17.99
C VAL A 36 13.00 6.71 18.71
N THR A 37 12.42 7.78 18.19
CA THR A 37 11.29 8.46 18.80
C THR A 37 10.19 8.67 17.77
N TRP A 38 8.95 8.34 18.12
CA TRP A 38 7.79 8.53 17.26
C TRP A 38 6.97 9.71 17.73
N LYS A 39 6.45 10.47 16.76
CA LYS A 39 5.54 11.58 16.96
C LYS A 39 4.46 11.53 15.90
N ARG A 40 3.23 11.77 16.28
CA ARG A 40 2.13 12.03 15.35
C ARG A 40 1.90 13.54 15.33
N ASP A 41 1.50 14.11 14.19
CA ASP A 41 1.12 15.52 14.15
C ASP A 41 0.19 15.87 15.33
N ASN A 42 0.55 16.94 16.05
CA ASN A 42 -0.11 17.45 17.26
C ASN A 42 -0.09 16.56 18.52
N ILE A 43 0.59 15.40 18.54
CA ILE A 43 0.59 14.52 19.72
C ILE A 43 2.01 14.24 20.20
N ILE A 44 2.30 14.65 21.44
CA ILE A 44 3.55 14.33 22.13
C ILE A 44 3.51 12.87 22.59
N ARG A 45 4.60 12.14 22.31
CA ARG A 45 5.08 10.80 22.74
C ARG A 45 4.26 9.94 23.71
N GLY A 46 3.52 10.52 24.66
CA GLY A 46 2.75 9.83 25.69
C GLY A 46 1.38 9.26 25.27
N ASP A 47 0.85 9.59 24.08
CA ASP A 47 -0.48 9.10 23.62
C ASP A 47 -0.40 7.87 22.69
N LEU A 48 0.78 7.58 22.12
CA LEU A 48 0.96 6.46 21.18
C LEU A 48 0.89 5.07 21.85
N THR A 49 0.47 5.01 23.11
CA THR A 49 0.09 3.80 23.88
C THR A 49 -1.42 3.72 24.07
N SER A 50 -2.19 4.11 23.05
CA SER A 50 -3.65 3.90 22.98
C SER A 50 -3.96 2.61 22.21
N ASP A 51 -5.14 2.01 22.37
CA ASP A 51 -5.56 0.74 21.73
C ASP A 51 -5.36 0.69 20.20
N ARG A 52 -5.21 1.85 19.55
CA ARG A 52 -5.02 2.02 18.10
C ARG A 52 -3.55 2.06 17.66
N HIS A 53 -2.61 2.16 18.59
CA HIS A 53 -1.19 2.28 18.35
C HIS A 53 -0.44 1.26 19.19
N GLN A 54 0.39 0.45 18.54
CA GLN A 54 1.24 -0.51 19.24
C GLN A 54 2.68 -0.29 18.83
N LEU A 55 3.48 0.17 19.79
CA LEU A 55 4.92 0.32 19.62
C LEU A 55 5.62 -0.96 20.06
N SER A 56 6.57 -1.43 19.24
CA SER A 56 7.44 -2.55 19.59
C SER A 56 8.35 -2.19 20.78
N ALA A 57 8.80 -3.20 21.54
CA ALA A 57 9.62 -3.01 22.73
C ALA A 57 10.96 -2.31 22.43
N ASP A 58 11.46 -2.46 21.20
CA ASP A 58 12.67 -1.79 20.70
C ASP A 58 12.41 -0.36 20.17
N GLY A 59 11.14 0.07 20.11
CA GLY A 59 10.75 1.40 19.63
C GLY A 59 10.90 1.63 18.12
N THR A 60 11.35 0.63 17.35
CA THR A 60 11.65 0.78 15.92
C THR A 60 10.42 0.58 15.04
N THR A 61 9.45 -0.18 15.53
CA THR A 61 8.27 -0.58 14.77
C THR A 61 7.01 -0.05 15.44
N LEU A 62 6.21 0.70 14.70
CA LEU A 62 4.93 1.25 15.12
C LEU A 62 3.81 0.64 14.26
N ARG A 63 2.89 -0.09 14.91
CA ARG A 63 1.66 -0.59 14.27
C ARG A 63 0.53 0.38 14.55
N VAL A 64 -0.27 0.64 13.52
CA VAL A 64 -1.32 1.65 13.56
C VAL A 64 -2.57 1.10 12.90
N ALA A 65 -3.68 1.16 13.62
CA ALA A 65 -5.00 0.80 13.11
C ALA A 65 -5.93 2.01 13.25
N LEU A 66 -6.26 2.65 12.13
CA LEU A 66 -7.05 3.89 12.12
C LEU A 66 -8.22 3.80 11.15
N PRO A 67 -9.37 4.42 11.48
CA PRO A 67 -10.43 4.63 10.51
C PRO A 67 -9.98 5.61 9.41
N PRO A 68 -10.52 5.53 8.18
CA PRO A 68 -10.14 6.39 7.06
C PRO A 68 -10.27 7.89 7.37
N ALA A 69 -11.27 8.29 8.17
CA ALA A 69 -11.42 9.67 8.60
C ALA A 69 -10.22 10.19 9.43
N ALA A 70 -9.44 9.28 10.03
CA ALA A 70 -8.27 9.58 10.85
C ALA A 70 -6.93 9.25 10.14
N THR A 71 -6.92 8.95 8.84
CA THR A 71 -5.68 8.72 8.07
C THR A 71 -5.04 10.00 7.55
N ASN A 72 -5.69 11.16 7.68
CA ASN A 72 -5.12 12.46 7.31
C ASN A 72 -4.12 12.96 8.37
N VAL A 73 -3.11 12.14 8.65
CA VAL A 73 -2.09 12.38 9.69
C VAL A 73 -0.72 11.96 9.19
N THR A 74 0.30 12.69 9.63
CA THR A 74 1.71 12.36 9.38
C THR A 74 2.35 11.83 10.64
N TYR A 75 3.10 10.74 10.53
CA TYR A 75 3.95 10.24 11.60
C TYR A 75 5.40 10.63 11.31
N ALA A 76 6.03 11.24 12.28
CA ALA A 76 7.44 11.54 12.29
C ALA A 76 8.18 10.54 13.16
N CYS A 77 9.19 9.89 12.59
CA CYS A 77 10.20 9.17 13.33
C CYS A 77 11.45 10.05 13.44
N THR A 78 11.89 10.36 14.64
CA THR A 78 13.16 11.03 14.89
C THR A 78 14.16 10.03 15.43
N VAL A 79 15.28 9.86 14.72
CA VAL A 79 16.44 9.12 15.17
C VAL A 79 17.48 10.12 15.67
N SER A 80 17.88 10.02 16.92
CA SER A 80 18.80 10.97 17.55
C SER A 80 19.97 10.28 18.26
N ASN A 81 21.10 10.96 18.29
CA ASN A 81 22.22 10.70 19.19
C ASN A 81 22.55 12.00 19.96
N PRO A 82 23.49 11.99 20.92
CA PRO A 82 23.85 13.19 21.67
C PRO A 82 24.38 14.38 20.83
N ALA A 83 24.79 14.14 19.59
CA ALA A 83 25.42 15.14 18.72
C ALA A 83 24.50 15.67 17.60
N ASP A 84 23.51 14.88 17.14
CA ASP A 84 22.72 15.18 15.96
C ASP A 84 21.39 14.39 15.98
N HIS A 85 20.45 14.77 15.11
CA HIS A 85 19.20 14.06 14.89
C HIS A 85 18.75 14.11 13.43
N LYS A 86 17.96 13.11 13.04
CA LYS A 86 17.36 12.99 11.71
C LYS A 86 15.90 12.60 11.82
N ILE A 87 15.07 13.17 10.96
CA ILE A 87 13.62 12.98 10.98
C ILE A 87 13.19 12.29 9.67
N ALA A 88 12.35 11.28 9.80
CA ALA A 88 11.66 10.61 8.71
C ALA A 88 10.14 10.80 8.86
N LEU A 89 9.46 11.04 7.75
CA LEU A 89 8.02 11.31 7.73
C LEU A 89 7.28 10.18 7.00
N PHE A 90 6.10 9.82 7.51
CA PHE A 90 5.20 8.83 6.95
C PHE A 90 3.80 9.44 6.80
N ASP A 91 3.35 9.62 5.56
CA ASP A 91 1.99 10.07 5.24
C ASP A 91 1.05 8.85 5.19
N LEU A 92 0.16 8.72 6.17
CA LEU A 92 -0.76 7.58 6.23
C LEU A 92 -1.81 7.62 5.14
N ARG A 93 -2.20 8.82 4.69
CA ARG A 93 -3.20 8.95 3.63
C ARG A 93 -2.66 8.34 2.34
N ALA A 94 -1.42 8.67 1.98
CA ALA A 94 -0.76 8.11 0.81
C ALA A 94 -0.62 6.57 0.91
N ILE A 95 -0.22 6.06 2.08
CA ILE A 95 -0.01 4.61 2.30
C ILE A 95 -1.34 3.84 2.22
N CYS A 96 -2.40 4.33 2.89
CA CYS A 96 -3.70 3.69 2.90
C CYS A 96 -4.41 3.75 1.54
N GLN A 97 -4.31 4.88 0.84
CA GLN A 97 -4.89 5.02 -0.50
C GLN A 97 -4.16 4.16 -1.53
N SER A 98 -2.84 4.01 -1.39
CA SER A 98 -2.06 3.17 -2.31
C SER A 98 -2.40 1.69 -2.25
N GLY A 99 -2.96 1.19 -1.14
CA GLY A 99 -3.38 -0.23 -1.04
C GLY A 99 -4.88 -0.47 -0.89
N GLY A 100 -5.69 0.55 -0.62
CA GLY A 100 -7.16 0.48 -0.69
C GLY A 100 -7.74 0.71 -2.09
N GLY A 101 -6.91 1.04 -3.07
CA GLY A 101 -7.35 1.47 -4.40
C GLY A 101 -6.40 1.07 -5.52
N GLN A 102 -5.93 -0.17 -5.50
CA GLN A 102 -5.55 -0.86 -6.72
C GLN A 102 -6.30 -2.19 -6.71
N THR A 103 -7.58 -2.16 -7.07
CA THR A 103 -8.02 -3.15 -8.04
C THR A 103 -7.13 -2.93 -9.26
N SER A 104 -5.91 -3.46 -9.21
CA SER A 104 -5.14 -3.75 -10.40
C SER A 104 -6.01 -4.77 -11.10
N PHE A 105 -7.01 -4.28 -11.85
CA PHE A 105 -7.71 -5.04 -12.85
C PHE A 105 -6.58 -5.54 -13.71
N SER A 106 -6.23 -6.81 -13.46
CA SER A 106 -5.09 -7.45 -14.07
C SER A 106 -5.24 -7.20 -15.56
N LYS A 107 -4.33 -6.39 -16.14
CA LYS A 107 -4.36 -6.08 -17.58
C LYS A 107 -4.47 -7.38 -18.38
N SER A 108 -3.93 -8.47 -17.84
CA SER A 108 -4.06 -9.84 -18.34
C SER A 108 -5.51 -10.33 -18.45
N GLY A 109 -6.36 -10.13 -17.44
CA GLY A 109 -7.75 -10.59 -17.46
C GLY A 109 -8.59 -9.92 -18.55
N TYR A 110 -8.38 -8.63 -18.77
CA TYR A 110 -9.06 -7.89 -19.85
C TYR A 110 -8.56 -8.28 -21.24
N ILE A 111 -7.25 -8.50 -21.39
CA ILE A 111 -6.67 -9.01 -22.66
C ILE A 111 -7.23 -10.40 -22.98
N VAL A 112 -7.32 -11.29 -22.00
CA VAL A 112 -7.89 -12.63 -22.21
C VAL A 112 -9.38 -12.55 -22.58
N LEU A 113 -10.17 -11.72 -21.87
CA LEU A 113 -11.59 -11.54 -22.17
C LEU A 113 -11.81 -10.98 -23.58
N THR A 114 -11.03 -9.97 -23.99
CA THR A 114 -11.12 -9.38 -25.33
C THR A 114 -10.75 -10.39 -26.43
N LEU A 115 -9.72 -11.21 -26.22
CA LEU A 115 -9.36 -12.28 -27.16
C LEU A 115 -10.47 -13.33 -27.30
N ILE A 116 -11.13 -13.72 -26.21
CA ILE A 116 -12.26 -14.67 -26.25
C ILE A 116 -13.43 -14.09 -27.04
N LEU A 117 -13.80 -12.83 -26.78
CA LEU A 117 -14.90 -12.17 -27.49
C LEU A 117 -14.62 -12.03 -29.00
N LEU A 118 -13.37 -11.73 -29.38
CA LEU A 118 -12.95 -11.69 -30.78
C LEU A 118 -13.00 -13.08 -31.44
N ALA A 119 -12.55 -14.13 -30.75
CA ALA A 119 -12.61 -15.49 -31.28
C ALA A 119 -14.06 -15.97 -31.49
N VAL A 120 -14.96 -15.68 -30.56
CA VAL A 120 -16.38 -16.04 -30.66
C VAL A 120 -17.08 -15.29 -31.79
N SER A 121 -16.79 -14.00 -31.96
CA SER A 121 -17.38 -13.20 -33.05
C SER A 121 -16.89 -13.64 -34.43
N LEU A 122 -15.58 -13.88 -34.58
CA LEU A 122 -15.02 -14.42 -35.83
C LEU A 122 -15.52 -15.85 -36.11
N GLY A 123 -15.59 -16.71 -35.08
CA GLY A 123 -16.11 -18.07 -35.20
C GLY A 123 -17.60 -18.09 -35.59
N GLY A 124 -18.41 -17.23 -34.97
CA GLY A 124 -19.83 -17.09 -35.29
C GLY A 124 -20.05 -16.56 -36.71
N ALA A 125 -19.31 -15.52 -37.12
CA ALA A 125 -19.39 -15.00 -38.49
C ALA A 125 -18.97 -16.05 -39.53
N PHE A 126 -17.90 -16.80 -39.26
CA PHE A 126 -17.44 -17.88 -40.13
C PHE A 126 -18.47 -19.02 -40.21
N TRP A 127 -19.08 -19.41 -39.09
CA TRP A 127 -20.13 -20.43 -39.06
C TRP A 127 -21.37 -20.00 -39.86
N CYS A 128 -21.82 -18.75 -39.68
CA CYS A 128 -22.93 -18.18 -40.44
C CYS A 128 -22.62 -18.13 -41.95
N TRP A 129 -21.41 -17.71 -42.32
CA TRP A 129 -20.98 -17.68 -43.72
C TRP A 129 -20.96 -19.07 -44.35
N ARG A 130 -20.41 -20.06 -43.64
CA ARG A 130 -20.36 -21.46 -44.09
C ARG A 130 -21.76 -22.03 -44.31
N MET A 131 -22.66 -21.87 -43.33
CA MET A 131 -24.03 -22.37 -43.45
C MET A 131 -24.78 -21.72 -44.61
N ASN A 132 -24.60 -20.41 -44.85
CA ASN A 132 -25.18 -19.73 -46.01
C ASN A 132 -24.58 -20.24 -47.34
N SER A 133 -23.29 -20.55 -47.38
CA SER A 133 -22.64 -21.10 -48.58
C SER A 133 -23.12 -22.51 -48.91
N GLU A 134 -23.41 -23.33 -47.90
CA GLU A 134 -23.98 -24.68 -48.09
C GLU A 134 -25.43 -24.61 -48.60
N LYS A 135 -26.21 -23.60 -48.18
CA LYS A 135 -27.57 -23.37 -48.70
C LYS A 135 -27.60 -22.79 -50.12
N ALA A 136 -26.53 -22.12 -50.56
CA ALA A 136 -26.42 -21.58 -51.91
C ALA A 136 -25.87 -22.59 -52.94
N ALA A 137 -25.43 -23.78 -52.48
CA ALA A 137 -24.85 -24.82 -53.32
C ALA A 137 -25.83 -25.96 -53.68
N ASP A 138 -27.06 -25.95 -53.16
CA ASP A 138 -28.15 -26.84 -53.59
C ASP A 138 -29.04 -26.12 -54.63
N PRO A 139 -29.05 -26.53 -55.91
CA PRO A 139 -29.90 -25.97 -56.96
C PRO A 139 -31.37 -26.41 -56.89
#